data_AF-A0A7Y9WT96-F1
#
_entry.id   AF-A0A7Y9WT96-F1
#
_cell.length_a   1.000
_cell.length_b   1.000
_cell.length_c   1.000
_cell.angle_alpha   90.00
_cell.angle_beta   90.00
_cell.angle_gamma   90.00
#
_symmetry.space_group_name_H-M   'P 1'
#
loop_
_entity.id
_entity.type
_entity.pdbx_description
1 polymer ?
#
loop_
_entity_poly.entity_id
_entity_poly.type
_entity_poly.pdbx_seq_one_letter_code
_entity_poly.pdbx_strand_id
1 'polypeptide(L)'
;MIYTVECSFSDPTSEAEWNDFYSLEKLPALISVSGFHTSQRFKSLSDGCPLYLAVHTIDGLDVLTGEEYRQKGGGNFARWQQHITDWHRNLYSDIGLAPAVNADELLVLCASGPEPLIQMGLTPLAMQAVALEKAPERRWLARLPRRNAQLAESLSGRVDLYSPMTEQLTSSRRFT
;
A
#
# COMPACT_ATOMS: atom_id res chain seq x y z
N MET A 1 3.64 7.04 10.49
CA MET A 1 2.52 6.09 10.42
C MET A 1 2.38 5.55 9.00
N ILE A 2 1.85 4.35 8.81
CA ILE A 2 1.63 3.75 7.48
C ILE A 2 0.17 3.86 7.10
N TYR A 3 -0.11 4.60 6.04
CA TYR A 3 -1.44 4.70 5.45
C TYR A 3 -1.53 3.76 4.24
N THR A 4 -2.45 2.80 4.30
CA THR A 4 -2.74 1.90 3.18
C THR A 4 -4.06 2.26 2.51
N VAL A 5 -4.07 2.12 1.18
CA VAL A 5 -5.28 2.15 0.35
C VAL A 5 -5.29 0.91 -0.51
N GLU A 6 -6.23 0.02 -0.23
CA GLU A 6 -6.49 -1.18 -1.00
C GLU A 6 -7.76 -0.97 -1.83
N CYS A 7 -7.75 -1.43 -3.07
CA CYS A 7 -8.92 -1.39 -3.94
C CYS A 7 -8.79 -2.34 -5.13
N SER A 8 -9.92 -2.67 -5.74
CA SER A 8 -10.03 -3.27 -7.06
C SER A 8 -10.68 -2.29 -8.04
N PHE A 9 -10.59 -2.56 -9.34
CA PHE A 9 -11.15 -1.73 -10.40
C PHE A 9 -12.10 -2.56 -11.27
N SER A 10 -13.33 -2.08 -11.48
CA SER A 10 -14.40 -2.89 -12.09
C SER A 10 -14.63 -2.65 -13.59
N ASP A 11 -13.92 -1.71 -14.22
CA ASP A 11 -13.99 -1.49 -15.67
C ASP A 11 -12.69 -1.91 -16.38
N PRO A 12 -12.63 -3.12 -16.97
CA PRO A 12 -11.43 -3.60 -17.66
C PRO A 12 -11.00 -2.73 -18.84
N THR A 13 -11.93 -1.99 -19.46
CA THR A 13 -11.63 -1.19 -20.67
C THR A 13 -10.77 0.02 -20.35
N SER A 14 -10.96 0.60 -19.16
CA SER A 14 -10.26 1.80 -18.71
C SER A 14 -9.26 1.56 -17.57
N GLU A 15 -9.07 0.31 -17.16
CA GLU A 15 -8.16 -0.07 -16.06
C GLU A 15 -6.72 0.37 -16.30
N ALA A 16 -6.22 0.27 -17.54
CA ALA A 16 -4.87 0.72 -17.88
C ALA A 16 -4.73 2.24 -17.72
N GLU A 17 -5.69 3.02 -18.24
CA GLU A 17 -5.70 4.49 -18.14
C GLU A 17 -5.83 4.94 -16.68
N TRP A 18 -6.66 4.26 -15.88
CA TRP A 18 -6.76 4.51 -14.45
C TRP A 18 -5.45 4.24 -13.72
N ASN A 19 -4.76 3.16 -14.08
CA ASN A 19 -3.47 2.83 -13.48
C ASN A 19 -2.39 3.86 -13.82
N ASP A 20 -2.35 4.35 -15.06
CA ASP A 20 -1.45 5.42 -15.48
C ASP A 20 -1.76 6.72 -14.73
N PHE A 21 -3.02 7.14 -14.68
CA PHE A 21 -3.45 8.29 -13.88
C PHE A 21 -3.02 8.16 -12.41
N TYR A 22 -3.26 7.00 -11.80
CA TYR A 22 -2.96 6.83 -10.38
C TYR A 22 -1.44 6.84 -10.13
N SER A 23 -0.65 6.16 -10.96
CA SER A 23 0.81 6.14 -10.80
C SER A 23 1.50 7.47 -11.16
N LEU A 24 1.07 8.12 -12.25
CA LEU A 24 1.78 9.26 -12.84
C LEU A 24 1.27 10.61 -12.35
N GLU A 25 0.01 10.72 -11.92
CA GLU A 25 -0.59 11.99 -11.51
C GLU A 25 -0.96 12.00 -10.03
N LYS A 26 -1.76 11.03 -9.59
CA LYS A 26 -2.27 11.02 -8.21
C LYS A 26 -1.19 10.69 -7.19
N LEU A 27 -0.31 9.72 -7.46
CA LEU A 27 0.78 9.39 -6.52
C LEU A 27 1.74 10.57 -6.29
N PRO A 28 2.21 11.28 -7.34
CA PRO A 28 3.00 12.50 -7.17
C PRO A 28 2.24 13.64 -6.49
N ALA A 29 0.93 13.79 -6.73
CA ALA A 29 0.12 14.77 -6.03
C ALA A 29 0.05 14.48 -4.52
N LEU A 30 -0.15 13.22 -4.12
CA LEU A 30 -0.22 12.82 -2.71
C LEU A 30 1.12 12.97 -1.98
N ILE A 31 2.23 12.52 -2.57
CA ILE A 31 3.56 12.66 -1.93
C ILE A 31 3.99 14.13 -1.77
N SER A 32 3.34 15.07 -2.47
CA SER A 32 3.56 16.51 -2.32
C SER A 32 2.85 17.14 -1.11
N VAL A 33 1.89 16.43 -0.52
CA VAL A 33 1.14 16.87 0.68
C VAL A 33 2.09 16.93 1.88
N SER A 34 2.02 18.01 2.65
CA SER A 34 2.80 18.16 3.87
C SER A 34 2.48 17.03 4.85
N GLY A 35 3.52 16.35 5.32
CA GLY A 35 3.41 15.18 6.19
C GLY A 35 3.30 13.84 5.47
N PHE A 36 3.38 13.79 4.14
CA PHE A 36 3.73 12.56 3.40
C PHE A 36 5.26 12.43 3.25
N HIS A 37 5.78 11.22 3.46
CA HIS A 37 7.22 10.92 3.41
C HIS A 37 7.59 9.94 2.32
N THR A 38 6.82 8.85 2.20
CA THR A 38 7.03 7.84 1.17
C THR A 38 5.71 7.43 0.54
N SER A 39 5.76 6.98 -0.72
CA SER A 39 4.56 6.51 -1.43
C SER A 39 4.94 5.48 -2.50
N GLN A 40 4.28 4.32 -2.50
CA GLN A 40 4.51 3.27 -3.49
C GLN A 40 3.21 2.53 -3.83
N ARG A 41 3.06 2.11 -5.10
CA ARG A 41 1.93 1.31 -5.58
C ARG A 41 2.34 -0.12 -5.88
N PHE A 42 1.38 -1.02 -5.71
CA PHE A 42 1.54 -2.45 -5.91
C PHE A 42 0.30 -3.06 -6.58
N LYS A 43 0.54 -4.17 -7.27
CA LYS A 43 -0.49 -5.05 -7.84
C LYS A 43 -0.39 -6.43 -7.20
N SER A 44 -1.53 -6.98 -6.78
CA SER A 44 -1.59 -8.31 -6.18
C SER A 44 -1.18 -9.38 -7.21
N LEU A 45 -0.46 -10.38 -6.72
CA LEU A 45 -0.20 -11.66 -7.37
C LEU A 45 -1.04 -12.79 -6.76
N SER A 46 -1.75 -12.51 -5.65
CA SER A 46 -2.60 -13.45 -4.93
C SER A 46 -4.07 -13.21 -5.27
N ASP A 47 -4.84 -14.29 -5.33
CA ASP A 47 -6.30 -14.22 -5.40
C ASP A 47 -6.92 -13.94 -4.01
N GLY A 48 -8.14 -13.41 -3.98
CA GLY A 48 -8.92 -13.25 -2.74
C GLY A 48 -8.57 -12.01 -1.90
N CYS A 49 -7.72 -11.12 -2.41
CA CYS A 49 -7.44 -9.80 -1.82
C CYS A 49 -7.65 -8.69 -2.87
N PRO A 50 -7.79 -7.40 -2.45
CA PRO A 50 -7.90 -6.29 -3.38
C PRO A 50 -6.71 -6.24 -4.34
N LEU A 51 -7.01 -6.06 -5.63
CA LEU A 51 -6.01 -6.20 -6.71
C LEU A 51 -4.90 -5.13 -6.64
N TYR A 52 -5.19 -3.95 -6.10
CA TYR A 52 -4.27 -2.84 -6.02
C TYR A 52 -4.09 -2.36 -4.58
N LEU A 53 -2.85 -2.02 -4.26
CA LEU A 53 -2.46 -1.48 -2.97
C LEU A 53 -1.59 -0.23 -3.19
N ALA A 54 -1.85 0.82 -2.42
CA ALA A 54 -0.93 1.92 -2.22
C ALA A 54 -0.50 1.95 -0.75
N VAL A 55 0.80 2.12 -0.51
CA VAL A 55 1.39 2.23 0.83
C VAL A 55 2.08 3.58 0.92
N HIS A 56 1.69 4.36 1.92
CA HIS A 56 2.26 5.68 2.20
C HIS A 56 2.81 5.72 3.62
N THR A 57 3.93 6.41 3.81
CA THR A 57 4.31 6.87 5.15
C THR A 57 3.84 8.29 5.34
N ILE A 58 3.08 8.56 6.41
CA ILE A 58 2.61 9.89 6.79
C ILE A 58 2.88 10.22 8.26
N ASP A 59 2.87 11.49 8.64
CA ASP A 59 3.04 11.94 10.02
C ASP A 59 1.94 11.40 10.95
N GLY A 60 0.68 11.51 10.54
CA GLY A 60 -0.45 11.17 11.39
C GLY A 60 -1.81 11.22 10.70
N LEU A 61 -2.86 10.96 11.47
CA LEU A 61 -4.25 10.97 11.01
C LEU A 61 -4.71 12.37 10.57
N ASP A 62 -4.19 13.41 11.21
CA ASP A 62 -4.45 14.82 10.91
C ASP A 62 -4.09 15.21 9.48
N VAL A 63 -3.04 14.60 8.91
CA VAL A 63 -2.70 14.75 7.48
C VAL A 63 -3.88 14.34 6.60
N LEU A 64 -4.60 13.26 6.94
CA LEU A 64 -5.72 12.73 6.16
C LEU A 64 -7.04 13.49 6.33
N THR A 65 -7.13 14.37 7.32
CA THR A 65 -8.28 15.27 7.52
C THR A 65 -7.98 16.70 7.07
N GLY A 66 -6.72 17.00 6.77
CA GLY A 66 -6.23 18.30 6.33
C GLY A 66 -6.78 18.75 4.97
N GLU A 67 -6.78 20.07 4.77
CA GLU A 67 -7.24 20.69 3.53
C GLU A 67 -6.33 20.36 2.34
N GLU A 68 -5.00 20.40 2.52
CA GLU A 68 -4.02 20.10 1.47
C GLU A 68 -4.24 18.70 0.88
N TYR A 69 -4.43 17.70 1.75
CA TYR A 69 -4.72 16.32 1.33
C TYR A 69 -5.97 16.26 0.44
N ARG A 70 -7.06 16.89 0.85
CA ARG A 70 -8.32 16.93 0.09
C ARG A 70 -8.17 17.65 -1.26
N GLN A 71 -7.48 18.79 -1.27
CA GLN A 71 -7.22 19.55 -2.50
C GLN A 71 -6.35 18.77 -3.50
N LYS A 72 -5.45 17.91 -3.01
CA LYS A 72 -4.62 17.00 -3.82
C LYS A 72 -5.33 15.71 -4.24
N GLY A 73 -6.65 15.60 -4.04
CA GLY A 73 -7.44 14.42 -4.42
C GLY A 73 -7.38 13.28 -3.41
N GLY A 74 -6.93 13.55 -2.19
CA GLY A 74 -6.97 12.61 -1.07
C GLY A 74 -8.38 12.10 -0.79
N GLY A 75 -8.52 10.79 -0.64
CA GLY A 75 -9.80 10.15 -0.32
C GLY A 75 -10.83 10.17 -1.46
N ASN A 76 -10.44 10.45 -2.70
CA ASN A 76 -11.32 10.39 -3.88
C ASN A 76 -10.52 9.96 -5.12
N PHE A 77 -11.14 9.23 -6.06
CA PHE A 77 -10.55 8.83 -7.34
C PHE A 77 -11.07 9.63 -8.55
N ALA A 78 -11.63 10.83 -8.34
CA ALA A 78 -12.18 11.68 -9.39
C ALA A 78 -13.23 10.92 -10.23
N ARG A 79 -13.20 11.03 -11.56
CA ARG A 79 -14.14 10.31 -12.44
C ARG A 79 -14.06 8.78 -12.31
N TRP A 80 -12.95 8.26 -11.80
CA TRP A 80 -12.72 6.82 -11.63
C TRP A 80 -13.46 6.24 -10.43
N GLN A 81 -13.92 7.09 -9.50
CA GLN A 81 -14.51 6.66 -8.22
C GLN A 81 -15.65 5.64 -8.38
N GLN A 82 -16.44 5.76 -9.44
CA GLN A 82 -17.55 4.85 -9.75
C GLN A 82 -17.13 3.42 -10.09
N HIS A 83 -15.86 3.22 -10.46
CA HIS A 83 -15.28 1.93 -10.83
C HIS A 83 -14.41 1.32 -9.72
N ILE A 84 -14.21 2.03 -8.60
CA ILE A 84 -13.44 1.54 -7.47
C ILE A 84 -14.30 0.60 -6.64
N THR A 85 -13.82 -0.62 -6.44
CA THR A 85 -14.45 -1.64 -5.57
C THR A 85 -13.45 -2.09 -4.49
N ASP A 86 -13.92 -2.86 -3.51
CA ASP A 86 -13.08 -3.39 -2.40
C ASP A 86 -12.21 -2.31 -1.74
N TRP A 87 -12.80 -1.12 -1.55
CA TRP A 87 -12.06 0.06 -1.14
C TRP A 87 -11.84 0.06 0.36
N HIS A 88 -10.62 -0.31 0.76
CA HIS A 88 -10.22 -0.39 2.15
C HIS A 88 -9.12 0.63 2.47
N ARG A 89 -9.27 1.32 3.60
CA ARG A 89 -8.32 2.31 4.07
C ARG A 89 -7.99 2.09 5.53
N ASN A 90 -6.71 1.98 5.83
CA ASN A 90 -6.22 1.78 7.20
C ASN A 90 -5.01 2.66 7.49
N LEU A 91 -4.92 3.13 8.74
CA LEU A 91 -3.74 3.80 9.26
C LEU A 91 -3.11 2.93 10.34
N TYR A 92 -1.82 2.64 10.18
CA TYR A 92 -1.06 1.79 11.08
C TYR A 92 0.09 2.54 11.76
N SER A 93 0.45 2.07 12.96
CA SER A 93 1.57 2.56 13.76
C SER A 93 2.66 1.47 13.92
N ASP A 94 3.70 1.77 14.71
CA ASP A 94 4.72 0.83 15.21
C ASP A 94 5.74 0.24 14.22
N ILE A 95 5.86 0.83 13.02
CA ILE A 95 6.76 0.33 11.96
C ILE A 95 7.74 1.36 11.38
N GLY A 96 7.60 2.65 11.73
CA GLY A 96 8.43 3.71 11.15
C GLY A 96 8.06 4.01 9.69
N LEU A 97 9.07 4.05 8.80
CA LEU A 97 8.89 4.26 7.36
C LEU A 97 8.50 2.95 6.66
N ALA A 98 7.60 3.04 5.67
CA ALA A 98 7.29 1.91 4.81
C ALA A 98 8.56 1.48 4.06
N PRO A 99 8.95 0.19 4.11
CA PRO A 99 10.14 -0.25 3.39
C PRO A 99 9.96 -0.06 1.88
N ALA A 100 10.96 0.50 1.22
CA ALA A 100 11.00 0.52 -0.24
C ALA A 100 11.14 -0.91 -0.77
N VAL A 101 10.28 -1.26 -1.72
CA VAL A 101 10.29 -2.58 -2.39
C VAL A 101 10.80 -2.39 -3.80
N ASN A 102 11.94 -3.00 -4.13
CA ASN A 102 12.55 -2.86 -5.44
C ASN A 102 11.88 -3.76 -6.49
N ALA A 103 12.13 -3.51 -7.78
CA ALA A 103 11.52 -4.26 -8.88
C ALA A 103 11.83 -5.78 -8.88
N ASP A 104 12.94 -6.16 -8.24
CA ASP A 104 13.37 -7.54 -8.02
C ASP A 104 12.90 -8.12 -6.68
N GLU A 105 12.03 -7.42 -5.97
CA GLU A 105 11.39 -7.82 -4.72
C GLU A 105 9.86 -7.83 -4.85
N LEU A 106 9.20 -8.43 -3.85
CA LEU A 106 7.77 -8.45 -3.64
C LEU A 106 7.47 -7.95 -2.23
N LEU A 107 6.33 -7.28 -2.06
CA LEU A 107 5.77 -7.03 -0.75
C LEU A 107 4.91 -8.23 -0.34
N VAL A 108 5.12 -8.74 0.87
CA VAL A 108 4.32 -9.80 1.46
C VAL A 108 3.54 -9.21 2.62
N LEU A 109 2.22 -9.37 2.63
CA LEU A 109 1.35 -8.99 3.74
C LEU A 109 0.74 -10.22 4.39
N CYS A 110 0.56 -10.18 5.70
CA CYS A 110 -0.12 -11.23 6.44
C CYS A 110 -0.93 -10.62 7.59
N ALA A 111 -2.17 -11.05 7.75
CA ALA A 111 -3.05 -10.63 8.85
C ALA A 111 -3.16 -11.67 9.98
N SER A 112 -2.75 -12.92 9.74
CA SER A 112 -2.94 -14.02 10.69
C SER A 112 -1.84 -14.13 11.76
N GLY A 113 -0.68 -13.51 11.52
CA GLY A 113 0.45 -13.53 12.45
C GLY A 113 1.79 -13.36 11.72
N PRO A 114 2.90 -13.22 12.45
CA PRO A 114 4.23 -13.18 11.86
C PRO A 114 4.73 -14.55 11.36
N GLU A 115 4.14 -15.66 11.83
CA GLU A 115 4.65 -17.02 11.64
C GLU A 115 4.80 -17.42 10.17
N PRO A 116 3.84 -17.14 9.25
CA PRO A 116 4.00 -17.46 7.83
C PRO A 116 5.22 -16.76 7.21
N LEU A 117 5.47 -15.50 7.58
CA LEU A 117 6.61 -14.73 7.07
C LEU A 117 7.93 -15.28 7.64
N ILE A 118 7.95 -15.67 8.91
CA ILE A 118 9.11 -16.30 9.56
C ILE A 118 9.43 -17.65 8.91
N GLN A 119 8.43 -18.46 8.57
CA GLN A 119 8.60 -19.74 7.86
C GLN A 119 9.24 -19.56 6.47
N MET A 120 9.01 -18.41 5.83
CA MET A 120 9.66 -18.03 4.58
C MET A 120 11.08 -17.47 4.77
N GLY A 121 11.58 -17.43 6.02
CA GLY A 121 12.89 -16.85 6.36
C GLY A 121 12.91 -15.32 6.33
N LEU A 122 11.75 -14.67 6.40
CA LEU A 122 11.63 -13.21 6.37
C LEU A 122 11.65 -12.63 7.79
N THR A 123 12.03 -11.35 7.90
CA THR A 123 11.90 -10.58 9.14
C THR A 123 10.61 -9.73 9.04
N PRO A 124 9.51 -10.15 9.67
CA PRO A 124 8.26 -9.42 9.60
C PRO A 124 8.33 -8.12 10.41
N LEU A 125 7.76 -7.07 9.85
CA LEU A 125 7.49 -5.81 10.54
C LEU A 125 6.02 -5.78 10.94
N ALA A 126 5.76 -5.62 12.23
CA ALA A 126 4.41 -5.59 12.77
C ALA A 126 3.79 -4.19 12.62
N MET A 127 2.50 -4.16 12.31
CA MET A 127 1.70 -2.97 12.16
C MET A 127 0.43 -3.10 13.01
N GLN A 128 0.13 -2.07 13.81
CA GLN A 128 -1.09 -1.98 14.60
C GLN A 128 -2.00 -0.89 14.05
N ALA A 129 -3.25 -1.24 13.71
CA ALA A 129 -4.21 -0.30 13.15
C ALA A 129 -4.69 0.68 14.23
N VAL A 130 -4.64 1.98 13.92
CA VAL A 130 -4.95 3.07 14.85
C VAL A 130 -6.12 3.94 14.38
N ALA A 131 -6.44 3.95 13.08
CA ALA A 131 -7.55 4.75 12.53
C ALA A 131 -8.09 4.20 11.21
N LEU A 132 -9.17 4.85 10.73
CA LEU A 132 -9.95 4.47 9.55
C LEU A 132 -10.73 3.16 9.80
N GLU A 133 -10.61 2.15 8.95
CA GLU A 133 -11.40 0.91 9.10
C GLU A 133 -10.92 0.01 10.23
N LYS A 134 -9.61 0.05 10.54
CA LYS A 134 -8.95 -0.81 11.53
C LYS A 134 -9.13 -2.31 11.26
N ALA A 135 -9.18 -2.69 9.99
CA ALA A 135 -9.37 -4.05 9.53
C ALA A 135 -8.32 -4.39 8.46
N PRO A 136 -7.39 -5.33 8.72
CA PRO A 136 -7.19 -6.05 9.98
C PRO A 136 -6.61 -5.15 11.08
N GLU A 137 -6.89 -5.49 12.36
CA GLU A 137 -6.38 -4.76 13.52
C GLU A 137 -4.84 -4.88 13.65
N ARG A 138 -4.31 -6.08 13.38
CA ARG A 138 -2.86 -6.33 13.29
C ARG A 138 -2.52 -6.87 11.91
N ARG A 139 -1.42 -6.39 11.36
CA ARG A 139 -0.90 -6.84 10.07
C ARG A 139 0.62 -6.89 10.12
N TRP A 140 1.22 -7.81 9.38
CA TRP A 140 2.66 -7.91 9.24
C TRP A 140 3.03 -7.74 7.79
N LEU A 141 4.17 -7.09 7.55
CA LEU A 141 4.73 -6.97 6.22
C LEU A 141 6.19 -7.41 6.17
N ALA A 142 6.63 -7.88 5.01
CA ALA A 142 8.03 -8.14 4.73
C ALA A 142 8.33 -7.96 3.24
N ARG A 143 9.62 -7.85 2.92
CA ARG A 143 10.11 -7.89 1.54
C ARG A 143 10.60 -9.29 1.22
N LEU A 144 10.19 -9.81 0.08
CA LEU A 144 10.58 -11.11 -0.43
C LEU A 144 11.33 -10.91 -1.75
N PRO A 145 12.58 -11.36 -1.90
CA PRO A 145 13.22 -11.39 -3.21
C PRO A 145 12.38 -12.17 -4.21
N ARG A 146 12.15 -11.61 -5.40
CA ARG A 146 11.22 -12.16 -6.39
C ARG A 146 11.63 -13.56 -6.87
N ARG A 147 12.92 -13.87 -6.88
CA ARG A 147 13.47 -15.23 -7.10
C ARG A 147 12.97 -16.28 -6.10
N ASN A 148 12.43 -15.86 -4.97
CA ASN A 148 11.89 -16.72 -3.91
C ASN A 148 10.35 -16.71 -3.88
N ALA A 149 9.66 -16.18 -4.91
CA ALA A 149 8.20 -16.08 -4.93
C ALA A 149 7.49 -17.42 -4.67
N GLN A 150 8.06 -18.52 -5.16
CA GLN A 150 7.59 -19.90 -4.93
C GLN A 150 7.43 -20.30 -3.45
N LEU A 151 8.14 -19.66 -2.52
CA LEU A 151 7.98 -19.92 -1.09
C LEU A 151 6.56 -19.55 -0.61
N ALA A 152 5.96 -18.51 -1.18
CA ALA A 152 4.63 -18.08 -0.82
C ALA A 152 3.50 -18.94 -1.45
N GLU A 153 3.78 -19.70 -2.52
CA GLU A 153 2.80 -20.64 -3.08
C GLU A 153 2.36 -21.68 -2.04
N SER A 154 3.30 -22.17 -1.23
CA SER A 154 3.03 -23.11 -0.12
C SER A 154 2.19 -22.50 1.03
N LEU A 155 2.04 -21.18 1.04
CA LEU A 155 1.30 -20.41 2.04
C LEU A 155 0.11 -19.67 1.43
N SER A 156 -0.33 -20.10 0.24
CA SER A 156 -1.48 -19.51 -0.47
C SER A 156 -2.70 -19.41 0.45
N GLY A 157 -3.34 -18.23 0.47
CA GLY A 157 -4.48 -17.92 1.35
C GLY A 157 -4.11 -17.55 2.79
N ARG A 158 -2.82 -17.59 3.17
CA ARG A 158 -2.32 -17.07 4.46
C ARG A 158 -1.56 -15.76 4.31
N VAL A 159 -1.01 -15.51 3.11
CA VAL A 159 -0.24 -14.31 2.77
C VAL A 159 -0.72 -13.72 1.45
N ASP A 160 -0.69 -12.39 1.36
CA ASP A 160 -0.94 -11.65 0.12
C ASP A 160 0.39 -11.21 -0.48
N LEU A 161 0.62 -11.54 -1.74
CA LEU A 161 1.80 -11.12 -2.48
C LEU A 161 1.48 -9.95 -3.39
N TYR A 162 2.38 -8.96 -3.38
CA TYR A 162 2.21 -7.72 -4.14
C TYR A 162 3.49 -7.39 -4.91
N SER A 163 3.37 -7.26 -6.23
CA SER A 163 4.44 -6.77 -7.10
C SER A 163 4.44 -5.23 -7.10
N PRO A 164 5.59 -4.56 -6.94
CA PRO A 164 5.65 -3.11 -7.07
C PRO A 164 5.32 -2.70 -8.51
N MET A 165 4.52 -1.64 -8.64
CA MET A 165 4.17 -1.00 -9.93
C MET A 165 5.02 0.23 -10.21
N THR A 166 5.62 0.81 -9.16
CA THR A 166 6.45 2.02 -9.22
C THR A 166 7.65 1.85 -8.29
N GLU A 167 8.71 2.63 -8.50
CA GLU A 167 9.67 2.92 -7.43
C GLU A 167 8.97 3.62 -6.25
N GLN A 168 9.55 3.55 -5.06
CA GLN A 168 9.04 4.30 -3.92
C GLN A 168 9.38 5.78 -4.10
N LEU A 169 8.35 6.62 -4.20
CA LEU A 169 8.52 8.07 -4.17
C LEU A 169 8.87 8.50 -2.74
N THR A 170 9.79 9.45 -2.63
CA THR A 170 10.12 10.14 -1.37
C THR A 170 9.80 11.61 -1.51
N SER A 171 9.32 12.24 -0.44
CA SER A 171 9.04 13.67 -0.49
C SER A 171 10.35 14.45 -0.62
N SER A 172 10.38 15.42 -1.54
CA SER A 172 11.58 16.21 -1.85
C SER A 172 11.87 17.31 -0.82
N ARG A 173 11.01 17.48 0.19
CA ARG A 173 11.18 18.52 1.22
C ARG A 173 12.21 18.05 2.24
N ARG A 174 13.43 18.56 2.12
CA ARG A 174 14.41 18.51 3.21
C ARG A 174 13.85 19.29 4.39
N PHE A 175 13.80 18.66 5.56
CA PHE A 175 13.59 19.35 6.82
C PHE A 175 14.68 20.42 6.96
N THR A 176 14.30 21.69 6.96
CA THR A 176 15.16 22.82 7.37
C THR A 176 14.98 23.08 8.85
#